data_AF-A0A9W4T9Z8-F1
#
_entry.id   AF-A0A9W4T9Z8-F1
#
_cell.length_a   1.000
_cell.length_b   1.000
_cell.length_c   1.000
_cell.angle_alpha   90.00
_cell.angle_beta   90.00
_cell.angle_gamma   90.00
#
_symmetry.space_group_name_H-M   'P 1'
#
loop_
_entity.id
_entity.type
_entity.pdbx_description
1 polymer ?
#
loop_
_entity_poly.entity_id
_entity_poly.type
_entity_poly.pdbx_seq_one_letter_code
_entity_poly.pdbx_strand_id
1 'polypeptide(L)'
;ICSYIRNRNETCSFREFVDLYQEMIIDSPPNTDNWNGLETAWETRFLGNVKDIIPEKYDDIYAKVKSETSNKSLMYYWQNIVNEKGQKSVINNHISGSLKILDATAKHNANTIVSKVSNLREIDADAPLPNE
;
A
#
# COMPACT_ATOMS: atom_id res chain seq x y z
N ILE A 1 -9.56 13.44 3.28
CA ILE A 1 -9.54 14.26 4.53
C ILE A 1 -10.24 15.60 4.32
N CYS A 2 -9.74 16.48 3.44
CA CYS A 2 -10.30 17.83 3.26
C CYS A 2 -11.80 17.84 2.92
N SER A 3 -12.25 16.97 2.01
CA SER A 3 -13.67 16.89 1.65
C SER A 3 -14.57 16.48 2.83
N TYR A 4 -14.10 15.58 3.69
CA TYR A 4 -14.81 15.19 4.90
C TYR A 4 -14.95 16.37 5.86
N ILE A 5 -13.85 17.09 6.12
CA ILE A 5 -13.84 18.26 7.00
C ILE A 5 -14.75 19.36 6.43
N ARG A 6 -14.68 19.66 5.13
CA ARG A 6 -15.57 20.66 4.51
C ARG A 6 -17.05 20.28 4.60
N ASN A 7 -17.38 19.00 4.44
CA ASN A 7 -18.76 18.53 4.44
C ASN A 7 -19.35 18.45 5.85
N ARG A 8 -18.58 17.98 6.83
CA ARG A 8 -19.02 17.87 8.23
C ARG A 8 -18.85 19.17 9.01
N ASN A 9 -17.94 20.04 8.57
CA ASN A 9 -17.57 21.28 9.24
C ASN A 9 -17.32 21.04 10.74
N GLU A 10 -18.02 21.76 11.61
CA GLU A 10 -17.88 21.70 13.07
C GLU A 10 -18.29 20.35 13.68
N THR A 11 -19.06 19.54 12.96
CA THR A 11 -19.53 18.23 13.46
C THR A 11 -18.56 17.10 13.14
N CYS A 12 -17.40 17.39 12.53
CA CYS A 12 -16.45 16.34 12.15
C CYS A 12 -16.02 15.51 13.37
N SER A 13 -15.96 14.19 13.19
CA SER A 13 -15.47 13.23 14.18
C SER A 13 -14.24 12.52 13.63
N PHE A 14 -13.22 12.33 14.46
CA PHE A 14 -12.02 11.59 14.07
C PHE A 14 -12.33 10.10 13.98
N ARG A 15 -13.11 9.55 14.91
CA ARG A 15 -13.58 8.17 14.84
C ARG A 15 -14.35 7.88 13.55
N GLU A 16 -15.35 8.70 13.23
CA GLU A 16 -16.12 8.54 11.99
C GLU A 16 -15.23 8.69 10.75
N PHE A 17 -14.23 9.58 10.79
CA PHE A 17 -13.25 9.70 9.72
C PHE A 17 -12.44 8.40 9.54
N VAL A 18 -11.99 7.78 10.64
CA VAL A 18 -11.24 6.52 10.59
C VAL A 18 -12.11 5.40 10.01
N ASP A 19 -13.39 5.32 10.43
CA ASP A 19 -14.33 4.32 9.92
C ASP A 19 -14.61 4.50 8.42
N LEU A 20 -14.86 5.73 7.97
CA LEU A 20 -15.19 6.02 6.56
C LEU A 20 -14.02 5.83 5.60
N TYR A 21 -12.79 6.06 6.07
CA TYR A 21 -11.60 6.06 5.22
C TYR A 21 -10.61 4.94 5.58
N GLN A 22 -11.09 3.86 6.21
CA GLN A 22 -10.27 2.72 6.63
C GLN A 22 -9.42 2.16 5.48
N GLU A 23 -10.01 1.91 4.30
CA GLU A 23 -9.28 1.37 3.15
C GLU A 23 -8.13 2.29 2.69
N MET A 24 -8.41 3.59 2.59
CA MET A 24 -7.41 4.60 2.26
C MET A 24 -6.29 4.62 3.30
N ILE A 25 -6.63 4.49 4.58
CA ILE A 25 -5.66 4.44 5.69
C ILE A 25 -4.78 3.19 5.58
N ILE A 26 -5.34 2.04 5.20
CA ILE A 26 -4.61 0.79 5.01
C ILE A 26 -3.60 0.91 3.86
N ASP A 27 -3.95 1.59 2.77
CA ASP A 27 -3.03 1.70 1.62
C ASP A 27 -2.03 2.85 1.74
N SER A 28 -2.25 3.78 2.67
CA SER A 28 -1.41 4.97 2.84
C SER A 28 -0.30 4.80 3.89
N PRO A 29 0.89 5.40 3.71
CA PRO A 29 1.89 5.50 4.79
C PRO A 29 1.32 6.22 6.03
N PRO A 30 1.86 6.01 7.24
CA PRO A 30 3.04 5.21 7.55
C PRO A 30 2.74 3.71 7.58
N ASN A 31 3.74 2.92 7.19
CA ASN A 31 3.76 1.47 7.40
C ASN A 31 4.44 1.23 8.75
N THR A 32 3.65 1.05 9.79
CA THR A 32 4.11 0.77 11.15
C THR A 32 3.32 -0.41 11.70
N ASP A 33 4.00 -1.21 12.51
CA ASP A 33 3.45 -2.27 13.35
C ASP A 33 2.91 -1.75 14.69
N ASN A 34 3.15 -0.46 14.99
CA ASN A 34 2.70 0.18 16.22
C ASN A 34 1.39 0.95 15.99
N TRP A 35 0.29 0.40 16.53
CA TRP A 35 -1.04 1.02 16.45
C TRP A 35 -1.06 2.47 16.98
N ASN A 36 -0.30 2.76 18.04
CA ASN A 36 -0.25 4.11 18.64
C ASN A 36 0.49 5.10 17.74
N GLY A 37 1.54 4.63 17.04
CA GLY A 37 2.24 5.42 16.04
C GLY A 37 1.34 5.75 14.85
N LEU A 38 0.50 4.80 14.44
CA LEU A 38 -0.47 5.01 13.37
C LEU A 38 -1.56 6.00 13.79
N GLU A 39 -2.16 5.84 14.98
CA GLU A 39 -3.13 6.78 15.53
C GLU A 39 -2.57 8.20 15.59
N THR A 40 -1.38 8.38 16.18
CA THR A 40 -0.73 9.69 16.28
C THR A 40 -0.50 10.33 14.90
N ALA A 41 -0.07 9.54 13.91
CA ALA A 41 0.15 10.05 12.56
C ALA A 41 -1.15 10.52 11.89
N TRP A 42 -2.25 9.79 12.06
CA TRP A 42 -3.54 10.15 11.48
C TRP A 42 -4.24 11.27 12.24
N GLU A 43 -4.11 11.33 13.57
CA GLU A 43 -4.54 12.49 14.36
C GLU A 43 -3.84 13.76 13.87
N THR A 44 -2.51 13.71 13.71
CA THR A 44 -1.71 14.85 13.25
C THR A 44 -2.16 15.33 11.86
N ARG A 45 -2.39 14.39 10.93
CA ARG A 45 -2.89 14.72 9.59
C ARG A 45 -4.28 15.31 9.63
N PHE A 46 -5.19 14.72 10.41
CA PHE A 46 -6.56 15.17 10.53
C PHE A 46 -6.61 16.59 11.10
N LEU A 47 -5.97 16.82 12.24
CA LEU A 47 -5.92 18.11 12.92
C LEU A 47 -5.18 19.18 12.10
N GLY A 48 -4.12 18.81 11.37
CA GLY A 48 -3.47 19.71 10.42
C GLY A 48 -4.44 20.22 9.35
N ASN A 49 -5.24 19.32 8.76
CA ASN A 49 -6.25 19.72 7.79
C ASN A 49 -7.40 20.53 8.41
N VAL A 50 -7.79 20.26 9.66
CA VAL A 50 -8.78 21.07 10.38
C VAL A 50 -8.26 22.50 10.54
N LYS A 51 -7.00 22.65 10.98
CA LYS A 51 -6.34 23.95 11.15
C LYS A 51 -6.30 24.76 9.85
N ASP A 52 -6.11 24.09 8.72
CA ASP A 52 -6.03 24.75 7.42
C ASP A 52 -7.41 25.11 6.83
N ILE A 53 -8.46 24.36 7.16
CA ILE A 53 -9.78 24.49 6.53
C ILE A 53 -10.75 25.32 7.39
N ILE A 54 -10.77 25.07 8.70
CA ILE A 54 -11.67 25.69 9.68
C ILE A 54 -10.89 26.06 10.96
N PRO A 55 -9.89 26.96 10.86
CA PRO A 55 -9.01 27.32 11.97
C PRO A 55 -9.77 27.79 13.22
N GLU A 56 -10.91 28.45 13.04
CA GLU A 56 -11.76 28.96 14.11
C GLU A 56 -12.41 27.87 14.97
N LYS A 57 -12.45 26.62 14.48
CA LYS A 57 -12.98 25.45 15.20
C LYS A 57 -11.89 24.49 15.67
N TYR A 58 -10.62 24.85 15.45
CA TYR A 58 -9.51 23.95 15.74
C TYR A 58 -9.48 23.49 17.19
N ASP A 59 -9.65 24.41 18.15
CA ASP A 59 -9.55 24.07 19.58
C ASP A 59 -10.69 23.14 20.02
N ASP A 60 -11.91 23.39 19.56
CA ASP A 60 -13.09 22.56 19.84
C ASP A 60 -12.92 21.14 19.26
N ILE A 61 -12.47 21.07 18.00
CA ILE A 61 -12.24 19.79 17.32
C ILE A 61 -11.05 19.06 17.95
N TYR A 62 -9.98 19.77 18.32
CA TYR A 62 -8.83 19.19 19.00
C TYR A 62 -9.24 18.53 20.33
N ALA A 63 -10.00 19.24 21.16
CA ALA A 63 -10.53 18.70 22.41
C ALA A 63 -11.40 17.46 22.18
N LYS A 64 -12.23 17.48 21.12
CA LYS A 64 -13.04 16.34 20.70
C LYS A 64 -12.20 15.15 20.23
N VAL A 65 -11.17 15.35 19.39
CA VAL A 65 -10.28 14.26 18.97
C VAL A 65 -9.61 13.63 20.18
N LYS A 66 -9.12 14.45 21.13
CA LYS A 66 -8.48 13.94 22.35
C LYS A 66 -9.44 13.18 23.27
N SER A 67 -10.71 13.56 23.33
CA SER A 67 -11.70 12.77 24.08
C SER A 67 -12.03 11.47 23.34
N GLU A 68 -12.16 11.52 22.01
CA GLU A 68 -12.43 10.36 21.16
C GLU A 68 -11.31 9.32 21.21
N THR A 69 -10.04 9.72 21.35
CA THR A 69 -8.88 8.81 21.43
C THR A 69 -8.40 8.53 22.86
N SER A 70 -9.04 9.14 23.85
CA SER A 70 -8.73 8.90 25.26
C SER A 70 -8.93 7.44 25.66
N ASN A 71 -8.18 7.00 26.66
CA ASN A 71 -8.31 5.67 27.26
C ASN A 71 -8.20 4.50 26.27
N LYS A 72 -7.49 4.68 25.15
CA LYS A 72 -7.28 3.64 24.14
C LYS A 72 -8.59 3.15 23.51
N SER A 73 -9.61 4.01 23.47
CA SER A 73 -10.94 3.75 22.90
C SER A 73 -10.89 3.21 21.45
N LEU A 74 -9.92 3.66 20.65
CA LEU A 74 -9.74 3.24 19.25
C LEU A 74 -8.63 2.20 19.07
N MET A 75 -8.03 1.68 20.15
CA MET A 75 -6.88 0.77 20.06
C MET A 75 -7.19 -0.46 19.20
N TYR A 76 -8.33 -1.11 19.41
CA TYR A 76 -8.71 -2.30 18.64
C TYR A 76 -8.89 -1.99 17.15
N TYR A 77 -9.44 -0.82 16.82
CA TYR A 77 -9.57 -0.37 15.44
C TYR A 77 -8.19 -0.20 14.78
N TRP A 78 -7.27 0.50 15.44
CA TRP A 78 -5.93 0.70 14.91
C TRP A 78 -5.11 -0.58 14.81
N GLN A 79 -5.25 -1.49 15.78
CA GLN A 79 -4.62 -2.82 15.72
C GLN A 79 -5.13 -3.62 14.51
N ASN A 80 -6.44 -3.58 14.24
CA ASN A 80 -6.99 -4.25 13.07
C ASN A 80 -6.42 -3.68 11.76
N ILE A 81 -6.35 -2.35 11.66
CA ILE A 81 -5.74 -1.67 10.51
C ILE A 81 -4.26 -2.08 10.34
N VAL A 82 -3.48 -2.11 11.43
CA VAL A 82 -2.07 -2.55 11.39
C VAL A 82 -1.96 -3.99 10.89
N ASN A 83 -2.81 -4.90 11.38
CA ASN A 83 -2.84 -6.29 10.95
C ASN A 83 -3.14 -6.40 9.45
N GLU A 84 -4.15 -5.69 8.97
CA GLU A 84 -4.52 -5.67 7.54
C GLU A 84 -3.38 -5.11 6.65
N LYS A 85 -2.70 -4.05 7.10
CA LYS A 85 -1.50 -3.52 6.44
C LYS A 85 -0.39 -4.57 6.36
N GLY A 86 -0.18 -5.31 7.45
CA GLY A 86 0.77 -6.42 7.52
C GLY A 86 0.45 -7.52 6.51
N GLN A 87 -0.82 -7.96 6.47
CA GLN A 87 -1.26 -9.00 5.52
C GLN A 87 -1.09 -8.56 4.06
N LYS A 88 -1.51 -7.34 3.71
CA LYS A 88 -1.30 -6.78 2.36
C LYS A 88 0.18 -6.74 1.99
N SER A 89 1.06 -6.34 2.92
CA SER A 89 2.51 -6.32 2.70
C SER A 89 3.07 -7.73 2.40
N VAL A 90 2.66 -8.74 3.17
CA VAL A 90 3.07 -10.14 2.94
C VAL A 90 2.64 -10.63 1.57
N ILE A 91 1.37 -10.40 1.19
CA ILE A 91 0.83 -10.79 -0.12
C ILE A 91 1.60 -10.09 -1.24
N ASN A 92 1.82 -8.78 -1.13
CA ASN A 92 2.55 -8.01 -2.14
C ASN A 92 4.00 -8.49 -2.29
N ASN A 93 4.67 -8.81 -1.18
CA ASN A 93 6.03 -9.36 -1.22
C ASN A 93 6.07 -10.75 -1.88
N HIS A 94 5.09 -11.61 -1.57
CA HIS A 94 4.97 -12.91 -2.21
C HIS A 94 4.76 -12.78 -3.72
N ILE A 95 3.80 -11.95 -4.15
CA ILE A 95 3.52 -11.69 -5.57
C ILE A 95 4.77 -11.14 -6.27
N SER A 96 5.42 -10.14 -5.69
CA SER A 96 6.64 -9.55 -6.24
C SER A 96 7.77 -10.59 -6.39
N GLY A 97 7.95 -11.45 -5.38
CA GLY A 97 8.91 -12.55 -5.43
C GLY A 97 8.60 -13.56 -6.54
N SER A 98 7.35 -14.01 -6.63
CA SER A 98 6.92 -14.94 -7.68
C SER A 98 7.10 -14.35 -9.09
N LEU A 99 6.78 -13.07 -9.28
CA LEU A 99 6.96 -12.39 -10.57
C LEU A 99 8.43 -12.29 -10.98
N LYS A 100 9.35 -12.04 -10.04
CA LYS A 100 10.80 -12.03 -10.31
C LYS A 100 11.30 -13.41 -10.74
N ILE A 101 10.84 -14.47 -10.10
CA ILE A 101 11.20 -15.85 -10.47
C ILE A 101 10.67 -16.16 -11.87
N LEU A 102 9.41 -15.83 -12.15
CA LEU A 102 8.79 -16.03 -13.46
C LEU A 102 9.57 -15.31 -14.57
N ASP A 103 9.95 -14.06 -14.36
CA ASP A 103 10.77 -13.27 -15.29
C ASP A 103 12.13 -13.93 -15.55
N ALA A 104 12.82 -14.38 -14.49
CA ALA A 104 14.10 -15.07 -14.60
C ALA A 104 13.98 -16.39 -15.38
N THR A 105 12.93 -17.17 -15.11
CA THR A 105 12.66 -18.43 -15.83
C THR A 105 12.32 -18.17 -17.30
N ALA A 106 11.51 -17.15 -17.59
CA ALA A 106 11.17 -16.78 -18.97
C ALA A 106 12.43 -16.40 -19.76
N LYS A 107 13.31 -15.57 -19.18
CA LYS A 107 14.60 -15.18 -19.79
C LYS A 107 15.50 -16.39 -20.04
N HIS A 108 15.64 -17.27 -19.05
CA HIS A 108 16.43 -18.51 -19.20
C HIS A 108 15.90 -19.38 -20.35
N ASN A 109 14.59 -19.58 -20.42
CA ASN A 109 13.96 -20.39 -21.45
C ASN A 109 14.13 -19.76 -22.84
N ALA A 110 13.96 -18.44 -22.96
CA ALA A 110 14.20 -17.72 -24.20
C ALA A 110 15.66 -17.90 -24.68
N ASN A 111 16.64 -17.72 -23.80
CA ASN A 111 18.06 -17.93 -24.14
C ASN A 111 18.35 -19.37 -24.57
N THR A 112 17.76 -20.34 -23.88
CA THR A 112 17.91 -21.77 -24.21
C THR A 112 17.35 -22.08 -25.60
N ILE A 113 16.17 -21.53 -25.93
CA ILE A 113 15.56 -21.69 -27.25
C ILE A 113 16.43 -21.06 -28.33
N VAL A 114 16.89 -19.82 -28.12
CA VAL A 114 17.77 -19.11 -29.06
C VAL A 114 19.04 -19.92 -29.33
N SER A 115 19.71 -20.42 -28.28
CA SER A 115 20.91 -21.25 -28.43
C SER A 115 20.63 -22.53 -29.23
N LYS A 116 19.53 -23.24 -28.96
CA LYS A 116 19.14 -24.44 -29.71
C LYS A 116 18.86 -24.14 -31.19
N VAL A 117 18.17 -23.04 -31.48
CA VAL A 117 17.86 -22.62 -32.86
C VAL A 117 19.13 -22.24 -33.63
N SER A 118 20.07 -21.54 -32.99
CA SER A 118 21.36 -21.21 -33.61
C SER A 118 22.14 -22.48 -33.97
N ASN A 119 22.24 -23.44 -33.05
CA ASN A 119 22.96 -24.69 -33.29
C ASN A 119 22.33 -25.52 -34.43
N LEU A 120 21.00 -25.51 -34.59
CA LEU A 120 20.33 -26.22 -35.68
C LEU A 120 20.65 -25.61 -37.06
N ARG A 121 20.72 -24.27 -37.15
CA ARG A 121 21.04 -23.58 -38.41
C ARG A 121 22.47 -23.80 -38.88
N GLU A 122 23.41 -23.99 -37.95
CA GLU A 122 24.81 -24.31 -38.29
C GLU A 122 24.94 -25.71 -38.92
N ILE A 123 24.14 -26.68 -38.47
CA ILE A 123 24.15 -28.05 -39.02
C ILE A 123 23.61 -28.09 -40.45
N ASP A 124 22.57 -27.31 -40.77
CA ASP A 124 21.98 -27.28 -42.12
C ASP A 124 22.88 -26.56 -43.14
N ALA A 125 23.77 -25.66 -42.70
CA ALA A 125 24.70 -24.94 -43.58
C ALA A 125 25.91 -25.78 -44.05
N ASP A 126 26.23 -26.85 -43.33
CA ASP A 126 27.38 -27.75 -43.60
C ASP A 126 26.98 -29.06 -44.31
N ALA A 127 25.71 -29.19 -44.72
CA ALA A 127 25.24 -30.37 -45.44
C ALA A 127 25.86 -30.45 -46.86
N PRO A 128 26.50 -31.57 -47.26
CA PRO A 128 27.12 -31.69 -48.57
C PRO A 128 26.06 -31.61 -49.67
N LEU A 129 26.31 -30.80 -50.70
CA LEU A 129 25.46 -30.76 -51.90
C LEU A 129 25.43 -32.14 -52.57
N PRO A 130 24.27 -32.58 -53.09
CA PRO A 130 24.18 -33.88 -53.76
C PRO A 130 25.05 -33.83 -55.02
N ASN A 131 25.93 -34.83 -55.15
CA ASN A 131 26.77 -35.00 -56.34
C ASN A 131 25.87 -35.31 -57.55
N GLU A 132 25.86 -34.42 -58.54
CA GLU A 132 25.32 -34.66 -59.89
C GLU A 132 26.24 -35.57 -60.73
#